data_AF-A0A4Z1K520-F1
#
_entry.id   AF-A0A4Z1K520-F1
#
_cell.length_a   1.000
_cell.length_b   1.000
_cell.length_c   1.000
_cell.angle_alpha   90.00
_cell.angle_beta   90.00
_cell.angle_gamma   90.00
#
_symmetry.space_group_name_H-M   'P 1'
#
loop_
_entity.id
_entity.type
_entity.pdbx_description
1 polymer ?
#
loop_
_entity_poly.entity_id
_entity_poly.type
_entity_poly.pdbx_seq_one_letter_code
_entity_poly.pdbx_strand_id
1 'polypeptide(L)'
;MNGERQASVQIVQGLQSTLSNVSDHTVAIMTAQVIETACATGQMSLMLESLAVREAPKMMVVAIILFLYYTGTLFLMYVAGHKAPLVGLRSYFDHRLTVNYRFFRGAAAIVDDGYSKYKNKPWAFARADIDMLVLPQKYVEELRNLPSSVASPTVAHAHNLMGSHTNMNIILRNNLHFRTLVEKSTPNLNGLTRPMQDELEYAVARDLPDCKGA
;
A
#
# COMPACT_ATOMS: atom_id res chain seq x y z
N MET A 1 16.77 0.36 44.47
CA MET A 1 15.45 0.22 45.15
C MET A 1 15.38 0.73 46.58
N ASN A 2 16.49 0.90 47.34
CA ASN A 2 16.41 1.44 48.72
C ASN A 2 16.50 2.98 48.80
N GLY A 3 17.10 3.64 47.80
CA GLY A 3 17.24 5.11 47.77
C GLY A 3 15.95 5.86 47.47
N GLU A 4 15.08 5.33 46.60
CA GLU A 4 13.80 5.99 46.25
C GLU A 4 12.77 5.95 47.40
N ARG A 5 12.79 4.89 48.22
CA ARG A 5 11.99 4.84 49.47
C ARG A 5 12.47 5.84 50.52
N GLN A 6 13.78 6.09 50.60
CA GLN A 6 14.30 7.10 51.53
C GLN A 6 13.97 8.52 51.05
N ALA A 7 13.99 8.77 49.74
CA ALA A 7 13.61 10.06 49.18
C ALA A 7 12.11 10.38 49.41
N SER A 8 11.22 9.41 49.21
CA SER A 8 9.78 9.62 49.45
C SER A 8 9.44 9.82 50.92
N VAL A 9 10.10 9.10 51.83
CA VAL A 9 9.92 9.30 53.28
C VAL A 9 10.44 10.68 53.73
N GLN A 10 11.56 11.15 53.17
CA GLN A 10 12.08 12.49 53.47
C GLN A 10 11.19 13.61 52.94
N ILE A 11 10.58 13.45 51.76
CA ILE A 11 9.65 14.44 51.19
C ILE A 11 8.39 14.54 52.08
N VAL A 12 7.86 13.40 52.55
CA VAL A 12 6.69 13.36 53.44
C VAL A 12 7.00 14.00 54.80
N GLN A 13 8.17 13.69 55.39
CA GLN A 13 8.59 14.30 56.66
C GLN A 13 8.88 15.80 56.52
N GLY A 14 9.44 16.23 55.38
CA GLY A 14 9.68 17.64 55.07
C GLY A 14 8.40 18.45 54.96
N LEU A 15 7.38 17.93 54.26
CA LEU A 15 6.05 18.53 54.16
C LEU A 15 5.33 18.61 55.51
N GLN A 16 5.52 17.62 56.38
CA GLN A 16 4.91 17.58 57.71
C GLN A 16 5.49 18.65 58.65
N SER A 17 6.76 19.00 58.47
CA SER A 17 7.44 20.05 59.26
C SER A 17 7.10 21.49 58.83
N THR A 18 6.79 21.71 57.55
CA THR A 18 6.39 23.04 57.04
C THR A 18 4.92 23.36 57.34
N LEU A 19 4.09 22.35 57.60
CA LEU A 19 2.65 22.49 57.86
C LEU A 19 2.29 22.71 59.34
N SER A 20 3.19 22.43 60.29
CA SER A 20 2.91 22.66 61.72
C SER A 20 2.91 24.14 62.13
N ASN A 21 3.15 25.06 61.20
CA ASN A 21 3.30 26.50 61.46
C ASN A 21 2.18 27.37 60.87
N VAL A 22 1.11 26.76 60.34
CA VAL A 22 -0.04 27.48 59.77
C VAL A 22 -1.29 27.20 60.61
N SER A 23 -1.64 28.16 61.47
CA SER A 23 -2.82 28.16 62.35
C SER A 23 -4.07 28.54 61.56
N ASP A 24 -4.56 27.66 60.69
CA ASP A 24 -5.86 27.86 60.07
C ASP A 24 -6.62 26.53 59.92
N HIS A 25 -7.78 26.42 60.57
CA HIS A 25 -8.58 25.19 60.66
C HIS A 25 -8.98 24.63 59.28
N THR A 26 -9.07 25.50 58.27
CA THR A 26 -9.43 25.14 56.89
C THR A 26 -8.29 24.39 56.17
N VAL A 27 -7.03 24.68 56.52
CA VAL A 27 -5.84 24.04 55.92
C VAL A 27 -5.65 22.63 56.45
N ALA A 28 -5.98 22.38 57.72
CA ALA A 28 -5.90 21.05 58.34
C ALA A 28 -6.88 20.03 57.72
N ILE A 29 -8.10 20.48 57.36
CA ILE A 29 -9.11 19.61 56.72
C ILE A 29 -8.71 19.27 55.29
N MET A 30 -8.21 20.26 54.51
CA MET A 30 -7.77 20.01 53.13
C MET A 30 -6.54 19.10 53.06
N THR A 31 -5.60 19.23 54.01
CA THR A 31 -4.39 18.40 54.05
C THR A 31 -4.67 16.96 54.47
N ALA A 32 -5.56 16.73 55.44
CA ALA A 32 -6.01 15.39 55.79
C ALA A 32 -6.66 14.69 54.58
N GLN A 33 -7.50 15.40 53.82
CA GLN A 33 -8.19 14.86 52.65
C GLN A 33 -7.23 14.56 51.46
N VAL A 34 -6.17 15.35 51.29
CA VAL A 34 -5.13 15.10 50.28
C VAL A 34 -4.27 13.88 50.64
N ILE A 35 -3.95 13.67 51.92
CA ILE A 35 -3.19 12.50 52.37
C ILE A 35 -4.02 11.22 52.25
N GLU A 36 -5.31 11.28 52.61
CA GLU A 36 -6.22 10.15 52.52
C GLU A 36 -6.50 9.76 51.06
N THR A 37 -6.66 10.73 50.16
CA THR A 37 -6.75 10.48 48.71
C THR A 37 -5.44 10.00 48.11
N ALA A 38 -4.28 10.53 48.51
CA ALA A 38 -2.97 10.03 48.04
C ALA A 38 -2.69 8.59 48.51
N CYS A 39 -3.10 8.23 49.73
CA CYS A 39 -2.99 6.89 50.28
C CYS A 39 -3.93 5.90 49.55
N ALA A 40 -5.18 6.30 49.30
CA ALA A 40 -6.13 5.51 48.52
C ALA A 40 -5.69 5.31 47.06
N THR A 41 -5.12 6.35 46.45
CA THR A 41 -4.60 6.29 45.06
C THR A 41 -3.34 5.42 44.98
N GLY A 42 -2.47 5.48 45.99
CA GLY A 42 -1.28 4.63 46.10
C GLY A 42 -1.58 3.16 46.42
N GLN A 43 -2.61 2.88 47.23
CA GLN A 43 -3.08 1.51 47.46
C GLN A 43 -3.79 0.94 46.21
N MET A 44 -4.52 1.77 45.47
CA MET A 44 -5.20 1.35 44.24
C MET A 44 -4.21 1.09 43.09
N SER A 45 -3.13 1.86 42.96
CA SER A 45 -2.08 1.61 41.97
C SER A 45 -1.29 0.33 42.26
N LEU A 46 -0.96 0.05 43.53
CA LEU A 46 -0.30 -1.21 43.93
C LEU A 46 -1.20 -2.44 43.76
N MET A 47 -2.52 -2.29 44.00
CA MET A 47 -3.50 -3.35 43.74
C MET A 47 -3.63 -3.63 42.23
N LEU A 48 -3.65 -2.59 41.39
CA LEU A 48 -3.66 -2.72 39.93
C LEU A 48 -2.39 -3.38 39.39
N GLU A 49 -1.21 -3.02 39.90
CA GLU A 49 0.05 -3.68 39.54
C GLU A 49 0.06 -5.16 39.96
N SER A 50 -0.46 -5.49 41.15
CA SER A 50 -0.50 -6.88 41.63
C SER A 50 -1.49 -7.77 40.86
N LEU A 51 -2.63 -7.22 40.42
CA LEU A 51 -3.61 -7.91 39.58
C LEU A 51 -3.12 -8.03 38.13
N ALA A 52 -2.45 -6.98 37.61
CA ALA A 52 -1.83 -7.00 36.29
C ALA A 52 -0.71 -8.05 36.21
N VAL A 53 0.12 -8.20 37.25
CA VAL A 53 1.19 -9.22 37.28
C VAL A 53 0.62 -10.65 37.42
N ARG A 54 -0.47 -10.84 38.17
CA ARG A 54 -1.10 -12.16 38.35
C ARG A 54 -1.81 -12.66 37.10
N GLU A 55 -2.40 -11.76 36.30
CA GLU A 55 -3.14 -12.10 35.08
C GLU A 55 -2.33 -11.84 33.79
N ALA A 56 -1.13 -11.26 33.88
CA ALA A 56 -0.18 -11.08 32.78
C ALA A 56 0.04 -12.33 31.91
N PRO A 57 0.24 -13.55 32.46
CA PRO A 57 0.46 -14.73 31.61
C PRO A 57 -0.80 -15.08 30.81
N LYS A 58 -2.00 -14.86 31.36
CA LYS A 58 -3.26 -15.13 30.64
C LYS A 58 -3.49 -14.10 29.53
N MET A 59 -3.19 -12.82 29.80
CA MET A 59 -3.30 -11.75 28.80
C MET A 59 -2.30 -11.92 27.64
N MET A 60 -1.07 -12.37 27.92
CA MET A 60 -0.10 -12.69 26.87
C MET A 60 -0.56 -13.85 25.99
N VAL A 61 -1.12 -14.91 26.58
CA VAL A 61 -1.64 -16.06 25.81
C VAL A 61 -2.79 -15.63 24.90
N VAL A 62 -3.73 -14.82 25.40
CA VAL A 62 -4.83 -14.28 24.58
C VAL A 62 -4.30 -13.41 23.44
N ALA A 63 -3.32 -12.54 23.70
CA ALA A 63 -2.69 -11.71 22.66
C ALA A 63 -1.98 -12.55 21.59
N ILE A 64 -1.28 -13.62 21.98
CA ILE A 64 -0.62 -14.55 21.06
C ILE A 64 -1.65 -15.29 20.21
N ILE A 65 -2.76 -15.77 20.81
CA ILE A 65 -3.83 -16.46 20.07
C ILE A 65 -4.49 -15.51 19.06
N LEU A 66 -4.78 -14.27 19.45
CA LEU A 66 -5.32 -13.25 18.54
C LEU A 66 -4.33 -12.90 17.42
N PHE A 67 -3.03 -12.81 17.73
CA PHE A 67 -1.98 -12.58 16.75
C PHE A 67 -1.83 -13.76 15.78
N LEU A 68 -1.88 -15.01 16.26
CA LEU A 68 -1.84 -16.21 15.44
C LEU A 68 -3.12 -16.37 14.60
N TYR A 69 -4.28 -15.99 15.12
CA TYR A 69 -5.52 -15.96 14.37
C TYR A 69 -5.50 -14.88 13.28
N TYR A 70 -5.03 -13.68 13.59
CA TYR A 70 -4.89 -12.59 12.63
C TYR A 70 -3.86 -12.91 11.54
N THR A 71 -2.69 -13.42 11.91
CA THR A 71 -1.67 -13.84 10.94
C THR A 71 -2.11 -15.07 10.15
N GLY A 72 -2.83 -16.01 10.77
CA GLY A 72 -3.40 -17.18 10.11
C GLY A 72 -4.49 -16.82 9.10
N THR A 73 -5.37 -15.87 9.42
CA THR A 73 -6.39 -15.37 8.47
C THR A 73 -5.76 -14.57 7.33
N LEU A 74 -4.76 -13.72 7.61
CA LEU A 74 -3.98 -13.05 6.57
C LEU A 74 -3.23 -14.03 5.67
N PHE A 75 -2.66 -15.08 6.26
CA PHE A 75 -1.96 -16.14 5.53
C PHE A 75 -2.93 -16.96 4.67
N LEU A 76 -4.12 -17.30 5.19
CA LEU A 76 -5.15 -17.98 4.42
C LEU A 76 -5.63 -17.11 3.25
N MET A 77 -5.82 -15.81 3.46
CA MET A 77 -6.15 -14.85 2.39
C MET A 77 -5.03 -14.75 1.35
N TYR A 78 -3.77 -14.76 1.78
CA TYR A 78 -2.60 -14.73 0.90
C TYR A 78 -2.51 -15.98 0.01
N VAL A 79 -2.73 -17.17 0.59
CA VAL A 79 -2.64 -18.45 -0.13
C VAL A 79 -3.88 -18.72 -0.98
N ALA A 80 -5.09 -18.42 -0.50
CA ALA A 80 -6.34 -18.71 -1.21
C ALA A 80 -6.63 -17.76 -2.38
N GLY A 81 -5.89 -16.64 -2.51
CA GLY A 81 -6.20 -15.59 -3.49
C GLY A 81 -5.88 -15.93 -4.96
N HIS A 82 -5.00 -16.90 -5.23
CA HIS A 82 -4.41 -17.07 -6.56
C HIS A 82 -5.00 -18.29 -7.28
N LYS A 83 -6.06 -18.07 -8.08
CA LYS A 83 -6.67 -19.11 -8.92
C LYS A 83 -5.81 -19.55 -10.11
N ALA A 84 -4.78 -18.77 -10.43
CA ALA A 84 -3.83 -19.05 -11.51
C ALA A 84 -2.39 -19.08 -10.96
N PRO A 85 -1.50 -19.91 -11.53
CA PRO A 85 -0.10 -19.96 -11.10
C PRO A 85 0.58 -18.60 -11.31
N LEU A 86 1.26 -18.11 -10.28
CA LEU A 86 1.98 -16.84 -10.29
C LEU A 86 3.42 -17.05 -10.77
N VAL A 87 3.80 -16.36 -11.85
CA VAL A 87 5.13 -16.41 -12.49
C VAL A 87 5.99 -15.25 -11.97
N GLY A 88 7.29 -15.50 -11.82
CA GLY A 88 8.29 -14.51 -11.37
C GLY A 88 8.69 -14.60 -9.90
N LEU A 89 8.05 -15.49 -9.14
CA LEU A 89 8.46 -15.85 -7.77
C LEU A 89 9.71 -16.73 -7.80
N ARG A 90 10.73 -16.37 -7.00
CA ARG A 90 11.93 -17.22 -6.82
C ARG A 90 11.87 -18.05 -5.54
N SER A 91 11.13 -17.60 -4.54
CA SER A 91 11.00 -18.24 -3.23
C SER A 91 9.60 -18.01 -2.67
N TYR A 92 9.17 -18.84 -1.71
CA TYR A 92 7.91 -18.64 -0.99
C TYR A 92 7.90 -17.35 -0.14
N PHE A 93 9.07 -16.86 0.26
CA PHE A 93 9.24 -15.65 1.07
C PHE A 93 9.57 -14.40 0.22
N ASP A 94 9.30 -14.45 -1.08
CA ASP A 94 9.58 -13.31 -1.95
C ASP A 94 8.62 -12.15 -1.62
N HIS A 95 9.17 -11.02 -1.18
CA HIS A 95 8.36 -9.85 -0.86
C HIS A 95 7.88 -9.16 -2.14
N ARG A 96 6.66 -8.60 -2.12
CA ARG A 96 6.02 -8.01 -3.31
C ARG A 96 6.87 -6.90 -3.95
N LEU A 97 7.58 -6.11 -3.14
CA LEU A 97 8.49 -5.08 -3.65
C LEU A 97 9.64 -5.66 -4.51
N THR A 98 10.19 -6.80 -4.12
CA THR A 98 11.31 -7.42 -4.83
C THR A 98 10.87 -8.05 -6.15
N VAL A 99 9.66 -8.61 -6.18
CA VAL A 99 9.03 -9.12 -7.41
C VAL A 99 8.72 -7.95 -8.36
N ASN A 100 8.11 -6.88 -7.86
CA ASN A 100 7.82 -5.68 -8.64
C ASN A 100 9.09 -5.03 -9.21
N TYR A 101 10.15 -4.94 -8.41
CA TYR A 101 11.43 -4.40 -8.85
C TYR A 101 12.07 -5.26 -9.96
N ARG A 102 11.95 -6.59 -9.86
CA ARG A 102 12.39 -7.48 -10.94
C ARG A 102 11.58 -7.29 -12.21
N PHE A 103 10.27 -7.10 -12.09
CA PHE A 103 9.42 -6.75 -13.23
C PHE A 103 9.88 -5.45 -13.89
N PHE A 104 10.20 -4.42 -13.10
CA PHE A 104 10.76 -3.17 -13.66
C PHE A 104 12.10 -3.36 -14.36
N ARG A 105 12.99 -4.22 -13.84
CA ARG A 105 14.29 -4.49 -14.46
C ARG A 105 14.23 -5.37 -15.70
N GLY A 106 13.24 -6.25 -15.81
CA GLY A 106 13.25 -7.32 -16.81
C GLY A 106 11.88 -7.94 -17.07
N ALA A 107 10.88 -7.10 -17.38
CA ALA A 107 9.52 -7.55 -17.67
C ALA A 107 9.46 -8.59 -18.81
N ALA A 108 10.20 -8.38 -19.90
CA ALA A 108 10.21 -9.29 -21.05
C ALA A 108 10.63 -10.70 -20.65
N ALA A 109 11.71 -10.86 -19.88
CA ALA A 109 12.18 -12.16 -19.44
C ALA A 109 11.16 -12.91 -18.55
N ILE A 110 10.44 -12.18 -17.68
CA ILE A 110 9.39 -12.77 -16.83
C ILE A 110 8.20 -13.24 -17.66
N VAL A 111 7.82 -12.44 -18.65
CA VAL A 111 6.71 -12.77 -19.55
C VAL A 111 7.07 -13.95 -20.45
N ASP A 112 8.28 -13.97 -21.01
CA ASP A 112 8.79 -15.08 -21.82
C ASP A 112 8.89 -16.38 -21.02
N ASP A 113 9.35 -16.31 -19.76
CA ASP A 113 9.37 -17.45 -18.83
C ASP A 113 7.94 -17.99 -18.61
N GLY A 114 6.97 -17.10 -18.38
CA GLY A 114 5.55 -17.47 -18.24
C GLY A 114 4.97 -18.13 -19.49
N TYR A 115 5.25 -17.58 -20.68
CA TYR A 115 4.84 -18.17 -21.95
C TYR A 115 5.46 -19.54 -22.19
N SER A 116 6.74 -19.72 -21.85
CA SER A 116 7.44 -21.01 -22.00
C SER A 116 6.85 -22.10 -21.09
N LYS A 117 6.48 -21.75 -19.85
CA LYS A 117 5.93 -22.69 -18.85
C LYS A 117 4.45 -22.98 -19.00
N TYR A 118 3.65 -22.00 -19.42
CA TYR A 118 2.20 -22.04 -19.37
C TYR A 118 1.52 -21.66 -20.70
N LYS A 119 2.05 -22.10 -21.85
CA LYS A 119 1.53 -21.77 -23.19
C LYS A 119 0.00 -21.95 -23.37
N ASN A 120 -0.55 -23.06 -22.84
CA ASN A 120 -1.96 -23.44 -23.03
C ASN A 120 -2.84 -23.26 -21.78
N LYS A 121 -2.27 -22.73 -20.70
CA LYS A 121 -2.93 -22.55 -19.40
C LYS A 121 -2.92 -21.08 -19.01
N PRO A 122 -3.96 -20.57 -18.34
CA PRO A 122 -3.91 -19.23 -17.78
C PRO A 122 -2.86 -19.16 -16.67
N TRP A 123 -2.12 -18.07 -16.63
CA TRP A 123 -1.09 -17.81 -15.62
C TRP A 123 -1.08 -16.31 -15.29
N ALA A 124 -0.64 -15.97 -14.09
CA ALA A 124 -0.56 -14.59 -13.65
C ALA A 124 0.90 -14.18 -13.42
N PHE A 125 1.19 -12.89 -13.49
CA PHE A 125 2.44 -12.33 -13.00
C PHE A 125 2.15 -11.03 -12.23
N ALA A 126 3.02 -10.70 -11.28
CA ALA A 126 2.89 -9.47 -10.53
C ALA A 126 3.41 -8.28 -11.36
N ARG A 127 2.52 -7.33 -11.64
CA ARG A 127 2.88 -5.99 -12.11
C ARG A 127 2.87 -5.04 -10.90
N ALA A 128 3.63 -3.96 -10.99
CA ALA A 128 3.87 -3.05 -9.88
C ALA A 128 2.60 -2.48 -9.22
N ASP A 129 1.55 -2.31 -10.00
CA ASP A 129 0.22 -1.82 -9.63
C ASP A 129 -0.76 -2.96 -9.29
N ILE A 130 -0.85 -3.97 -10.17
CA ILE A 130 -1.82 -5.07 -10.07
C ILE A 130 -1.24 -6.41 -10.53
N ASP A 131 -1.82 -7.53 -10.11
CA ASP A 131 -1.46 -8.82 -10.68
C ASP A 131 -2.16 -9.01 -12.03
N MET A 132 -1.40 -9.30 -13.09
CA MET A 132 -1.93 -9.41 -14.45
C MET A 132 -2.12 -10.88 -14.83
N LEU A 133 -3.34 -11.25 -15.19
CA LEU A 133 -3.68 -12.57 -15.71
C LEU A 133 -3.47 -12.61 -17.23
N VAL A 134 -2.63 -13.55 -17.68
CA VAL A 134 -2.42 -13.85 -19.09
C VAL A 134 -3.29 -15.03 -19.48
N LEU A 135 -4.11 -14.83 -20.51
CA LEU A 135 -4.99 -15.85 -21.06
C LEU A 135 -4.42 -16.40 -22.37
N PRO A 136 -4.45 -17.73 -22.58
CA PRO A 136 -4.08 -18.32 -23.86
C PRO A 136 -5.01 -17.84 -25.00
N GLN A 137 -4.47 -17.82 -26.22
CA GLN A 137 -5.19 -17.34 -27.42
C GLN A 137 -6.53 -18.02 -27.67
N LYS A 138 -6.73 -19.26 -27.19
CA LYS A 138 -7.99 -20.01 -27.30
C LYS A 138 -9.22 -19.26 -26.73
N TYR A 139 -9.01 -18.35 -25.78
CA TYR A 139 -10.08 -17.57 -25.16
C TYR A 139 -10.38 -16.23 -25.87
N VAL A 140 -9.67 -15.90 -26.95
CA VAL A 140 -9.83 -14.58 -27.61
C VAL A 140 -11.26 -14.36 -28.11
N GLU A 141 -11.89 -15.35 -28.73
CA GLU A 141 -13.27 -15.20 -29.22
C GLU A 141 -14.29 -15.11 -28.07
N GLU A 142 -14.06 -15.84 -26.97
CA GLU A 142 -14.90 -15.72 -25.76
C GLU A 142 -14.76 -14.32 -25.14
N LEU A 143 -13.54 -13.79 -25.05
CA LEU A 143 -13.26 -12.46 -24.52
C LEU A 143 -13.92 -11.35 -25.35
N ARG A 144 -13.98 -11.51 -26.68
CA ARG A 144 -14.65 -10.53 -27.57
C ARG A 144 -16.15 -10.48 -27.38
N ASN A 145 -16.75 -11.59 -26.96
CA ASN A 145 -18.18 -11.70 -26.68
C ASN A 145 -18.55 -11.33 -25.24
N LEU A 146 -17.57 -11.06 -24.37
CA LEU A 146 -17.85 -10.64 -23.00
C LEU A 146 -18.50 -9.26 -22.96
N PRO A 147 -19.49 -9.06 -22.07
CA PRO A 147 -20.04 -7.74 -21.85
C PRO A 147 -18.98 -6.82 -21.22
N SER A 148 -19.05 -5.53 -21.57
CA SER A 148 -18.17 -4.49 -21.04
C SER A 148 -18.26 -4.32 -19.51
N SER A 149 -19.32 -4.83 -18.88
CA SER A 149 -19.46 -4.89 -17.42
C SER A 149 -18.49 -5.85 -16.74
N VAL A 150 -18.07 -6.92 -17.45
CA VAL A 150 -17.14 -7.93 -16.94
C VAL A 150 -15.71 -7.62 -17.38
N ALA A 151 -15.51 -7.33 -18.66
CA ALA A 151 -14.21 -6.99 -19.22
C ALA A 151 -14.35 -5.78 -20.15
N SER A 152 -13.81 -4.63 -19.73
CA SER A 152 -13.81 -3.40 -20.53
C SER A 152 -12.40 -3.05 -20.99
N PRO A 153 -12.12 -3.10 -22.30
CA PRO A 153 -10.87 -2.61 -22.85
C PRO A 153 -10.62 -1.14 -22.52
N THR A 154 -11.69 -0.33 -22.50
CA THR A 154 -11.64 1.11 -22.24
C THR A 154 -11.20 1.41 -20.81
N VAL A 155 -11.74 0.69 -19.82
CA VAL A 155 -11.36 0.83 -18.40
C VAL A 155 -9.91 0.38 -18.20
N ALA A 156 -9.52 -0.75 -18.79
CA ALA A 156 -8.15 -1.24 -18.72
C ALA A 156 -7.16 -0.25 -19.34
N HIS A 157 -7.51 0.37 -20.47
CA HIS A 157 -6.66 1.36 -21.14
C HIS A 157 -6.52 2.64 -20.31
N ALA A 158 -7.61 3.16 -19.76
CA ALA A 158 -7.57 4.32 -18.86
C ALA A 158 -6.70 4.04 -17.61
N HIS A 159 -6.79 2.83 -17.04
CA HIS A 159 -5.95 2.42 -15.91
C HIS A 159 -4.45 2.37 -16.29
N ASN A 160 -4.11 1.71 -17.39
CA ASN A 160 -2.72 1.58 -17.86
C ASN A 160 -2.06 2.93 -18.19
N LEU A 161 -2.85 3.92 -18.62
CA LEU A 161 -2.39 5.27 -18.92
C LEU A 161 -2.43 6.21 -17.70
N MET A 162 -2.62 5.67 -16.50
CA MET A 162 -2.76 6.47 -15.26
C MET A 162 -3.83 7.55 -15.42
N GLY A 163 -5.04 7.18 -15.87
CA GLY A 163 -6.06 8.11 -16.35
C GLY A 163 -6.51 9.16 -15.36
N SER A 164 -6.32 8.94 -14.05
CA SER A 164 -6.51 9.95 -13.00
C SER A 164 -5.48 11.07 -13.02
N HIS A 165 -4.23 10.76 -13.38
CA HIS A 165 -3.13 11.72 -13.42
C HIS A 165 -2.98 12.37 -14.80
N THR A 166 -3.28 11.64 -15.87
CA THR A 166 -3.13 12.11 -17.26
C THR A 166 -4.41 12.71 -17.85
N ASN A 167 -5.48 12.83 -17.06
CA ASN A 167 -6.84 13.16 -17.52
C ASN A 167 -7.40 12.20 -18.59
N MET A 168 -6.77 11.04 -18.80
CA MET A 168 -7.20 10.06 -19.80
C MET A 168 -8.50 9.33 -19.42
N ASN A 169 -9.02 9.56 -18.21
CA ASN A 169 -10.36 9.13 -17.81
C ASN A 169 -11.48 9.69 -18.72
N ILE A 170 -11.22 10.70 -19.55
CA ILE A 170 -12.16 11.20 -20.55
C ILE A 170 -12.60 10.12 -21.56
N ILE A 171 -11.73 9.13 -21.85
CA ILE A 171 -12.04 8.00 -22.73
C ILE A 171 -13.23 7.18 -22.20
N LEU A 172 -13.42 7.13 -20.87
CA LEU A 172 -14.54 6.40 -20.26
C LEU A 172 -15.90 7.09 -20.48
N ARG A 173 -15.89 8.40 -20.74
CA ARG A 173 -17.10 9.22 -20.86
C ARG A 173 -17.45 9.51 -22.31
N ASN A 174 -16.45 9.61 -23.19
CA ASN A 174 -16.65 10.05 -24.57
C ASN A 174 -15.72 9.32 -25.54
N ASN A 175 -16.29 8.89 -26.67
CA ASN A 175 -15.59 8.26 -27.79
C ASN A 175 -14.98 9.27 -28.78
N LEU A 176 -14.78 10.53 -28.35
CA LEU A 176 -14.26 11.60 -29.20
C LEU A 176 -12.90 11.24 -29.83
N HIS A 177 -12.01 10.61 -29.07
CA HIS A 177 -10.71 10.16 -29.55
C HIS A 177 -10.84 9.24 -30.77
N PHE A 178 -11.72 8.24 -30.70
CA PHE A 178 -11.99 7.33 -31.82
C PHE A 178 -12.69 8.04 -32.97
N ARG A 179 -13.69 8.88 -32.66
CA ARG A 179 -14.49 9.56 -33.68
C ARG A 179 -13.66 10.56 -34.49
N THR A 180 -12.82 11.35 -33.84
CA THR A 180 -11.91 12.28 -34.53
C THR A 180 -10.93 11.53 -35.43
N LEU A 181 -10.41 10.37 -35.00
CA LEU A 181 -9.54 9.56 -35.84
C LEU A 181 -10.26 9.10 -37.12
N VAL A 182 -11.46 8.53 -36.99
CA VAL A 182 -12.21 8.00 -38.13
C VAL A 182 -12.75 9.11 -39.04
N GLU A 183 -13.30 10.18 -38.47
CA GLU A 183 -13.99 11.24 -39.22
C GLU A 183 -13.05 12.32 -39.76
N LYS A 184 -11.92 12.57 -39.09
CA LYS A 184 -10.99 13.66 -39.45
C LYS A 184 -9.64 13.14 -39.90
N SER A 185 -9.05 12.18 -39.19
CA SER A 185 -7.67 11.74 -39.51
C SER A 185 -7.63 10.83 -40.74
N THR A 186 -8.42 9.76 -40.76
CA THR A 186 -8.41 8.77 -41.85
C THR A 186 -8.71 9.39 -43.24
N PRO A 187 -9.77 10.20 -43.43
CA PRO A 187 -10.05 10.76 -44.75
C PRO A 187 -9.05 11.83 -45.19
N ASN A 188 -8.46 12.58 -44.24
CA ASN A 188 -7.51 13.65 -44.56
C ASN A 188 -6.05 13.19 -44.59
N LEU A 189 -5.76 11.91 -44.36
CA LEU A 189 -4.40 11.39 -44.30
C LEU A 189 -3.61 11.65 -45.59
N ASN A 190 -4.28 11.51 -46.74
CA ASN A 190 -3.67 11.78 -48.04
C ASN A 190 -3.28 13.27 -48.18
N GLY A 191 -4.14 14.18 -47.68
CA GLY A 191 -3.85 15.62 -47.66
C GLY A 191 -2.74 16.00 -46.67
N LEU A 192 -2.59 15.25 -45.58
CA LEU A 192 -1.58 15.51 -44.54
C LEU A 192 -0.19 15.00 -44.93
N THR A 193 -0.10 14.07 -45.88
CA THR A 193 1.17 13.45 -46.28
C THR A 193 2.17 14.44 -46.85
N ARG A 194 1.73 15.40 -47.70
CA ARG A 194 2.61 16.41 -48.30
C ARG A 194 3.18 17.40 -47.26
N PRO A 195 2.35 18.06 -46.42
CA PRO A 195 2.87 18.90 -45.34
C PRO A 195 3.82 18.18 -44.38
N MET A 196 3.55 16.90 -44.06
CA MET A 196 4.45 16.12 -43.21
C MET A 196 5.80 15.82 -43.87
N GLN A 197 5.83 15.64 -45.19
CA GLN A 197 7.08 15.50 -45.94
C GLN A 197 7.87 16.80 -45.94
N ASP A 198 7.21 17.93 -46.19
CA ASP A 198 7.85 19.23 -46.24
C ASP A 198 8.47 19.60 -44.87
N GLU A 199 7.74 19.36 -43.76
CA GLU A 199 8.25 19.58 -42.41
C GLU A 199 9.40 18.63 -42.05
N LEU A 200 9.35 17.38 -42.52
CA LEU A 200 10.44 16.42 -42.31
C LEU A 200 11.69 16.84 -43.07
N GLU A 201 11.56 17.25 -44.34
CA GLU A 201 12.68 17.73 -45.15
C GLU A 201 13.28 19.01 -44.56
N TYR A 202 12.45 19.93 -44.10
CA TYR A 202 12.87 21.12 -43.36
C TYR A 202 13.65 20.77 -42.08
N ALA A 203 13.11 19.86 -41.26
CA ALA A 203 13.77 19.45 -40.01
C ALA A 203 15.09 18.73 -40.27
N VAL A 204 15.15 17.86 -41.28
CA VAL A 204 16.38 17.18 -41.70
C VAL A 204 17.42 18.19 -42.15
N ALA A 205 17.08 19.11 -43.06
CA ALA A 205 18.03 20.12 -43.54
C ALA A 205 18.53 21.05 -42.43
N ARG A 206 17.70 21.30 -41.41
CA ARG A 206 18.06 22.16 -40.26
C ARG A 206 18.92 21.43 -39.23
N ASP A 207 18.53 20.22 -38.84
CA ASP A 207 19.09 19.52 -37.66
C ASP A 207 20.18 18.50 -38.04
N LEU A 208 20.21 18.04 -39.29
CA LEU A 208 21.23 17.15 -39.85
C LEU A 208 22.02 17.91 -40.92
N PRO A 209 23.12 18.61 -40.55
CA PRO A 209 23.94 19.31 -41.52
C PRO A 209 24.50 18.32 -42.54
N ASP A 210 24.59 18.73 -43.82
CA ASP A 210 25.21 17.93 -44.87
C ASP A 210 26.59 17.44 -44.39
N CYS A 211 26.76 16.12 -44.35
CA CYS A 211 28.04 15.48 -44.10
C CYS A 211 29.00 15.82 -45.26
N LYS A 212 29.59 17.01 -45.23
CA LYS A 212 30.75 17.32 -46.06
C LYS A 212 31.92 16.52 -45.51
N GLY A 213 32.24 15.44 -46.24
CA GLY A 213 33.23 14.39 -45.95
C GLY A 213 34.28 14.68 -44.89
N ALA A 214 34.32 13.80 -43.89
CA ALA A 214 35.58 13.41 -43.25
C ALA A 214 36.44 12.60 -44.24
#